data_AF-A0A849STN8-F1
#
_entry.id   AF-A0A849STN8-F1
#
_cell.length_a   1.000
_cell.length_b   1.000
_cell.length_c   1.000
_cell.angle_alpha   90.00
_cell.angle_beta   90.00
_cell.angle_gamma   90.00
#
_symmetry.space_group_name_H-M   'P 1'
#
loop_
_entity.id
_entity.type
_entity.pdbx_description
1 polymer ?
#
loop_
_entity_poly.entity_id
_entity_poly.type
_entity_poly.pdbx_seq_one_letter_code
_entity_poly.pdbx_strand_id
1 'polypeptide(L)'
;MLQVVCIKQVADTETRVKTGADGKTLDPNGVTWIMNPYDEFALEQALRVKEAAGAGEVVALSMGGAGVQTTLRNALAIGADRAIHLRLDGPQPDSLQVARALAAEIAPLNASIVWLGKQAVDDDQAQVGPMLAELIGAPCVTVVAKFELAGEKAMVEREIEGGREVVEVTLPAVFTADKGLNEPRYASLKGIMAAKKKPLEEKPAVPGDPNLEILSMQLPPPRAAGRIVGSGVEAVPELVRILREEAKVI
;
A
#
# COMPACT_ATOMS: atom_id res chain seq x y z
N MET A 1 18.45 3.66 -13.76
CA MET A 1 17.87 2.46 -13.13
C MET A 1 16.36 2.49 -13.30
N LEU A 2 15.74 1.37 -13.68
CA LEU A 2 14.28 1.26 -13.75
C LEU A 2 13.73 0.79 -12.40
N GLN A 3 12.70 1.46 -11.91
CA GLN A 3 11.98 1.12 -10.68
C GLN A 3 10.50 0.95 -10.99
N VAL A 4 9.87 -0.06 -10.41
CA VAL A 4 8.41 -0.25 -10.47
C VAL A 4 7.82 -0.02 -9.09
N VAL A 5 6.75 0.77 -9.01
CA VAL A 5 6.00 1.00 -7.78
C VAL A 5 4.60 0.44 -7.97
N CYS A 6 4.28 -0.64 -7.26
CA CYS A 6 2.93 -1.19 -7.23
C CYS A 6 2.08 -0.35 -6.28
N ILE A 7 1.01 0.22 -6.81
CA ILE A 7 0.06 1.03 -6.04
C ILE A 7 -1.32 0.37 -6.08
N LYS A 8 -2.08 0.49 -4.99
CA LYS A 8 -3.46 0.04 -4.88
C LYS A 8 -4.38 1.22 -4.62
N GLN A 9 -5.53 1.21 -5.28
CA GLN A 9 -6.63 2.11 -4.95
C GLN A 9 -7.45 1.49 -3.82
N VAL A 10 -7.66 2.24 -2.74
CA VAL A 10 -8.39 1.78 -1.55
C VAL A 10 -9.44 2.80 -1.14
N ALA A 11 -10.43 2.38 -0.36
CA ALA A 11 -11.35 3.31 0.28
C ALA A 11 -10.59 4.17 1.28
N ASP A 12 -10.90 5.46 1.34
CA ASP A 12 -10.32 6.37 2.31
C ASP A 12 -10.64 5.89 3.73
N THR A 13 -9.65 5.91 4.62
CA THR A 13 -9.79 5.51 6.02
C THR A 13 -10.80 6.35 6.82
N GLU A 14 -11.14 7.55 6.34
CA GLU A 14 -12.21 8.37 6.92
C GLU A 14 -13.62 7.96 6.44
N THR A 15 -13.70 7.13 5.38
CA THR A 15 -14.96 6.66 4.82
C THR A 15 -15.64 5.70 5.78
N ARG A 16 -16.90 5.98 6.13
CA ARG A 16 -17.78 5.00 6.80
C ARG A 16 -18.26 3.97 5.79
N VAL A 17 -17.47 2.91 5.63
CA VAL A 17 -17.78 1.80 4.74
C VAL A 17 -19.06 1.08 5.15
N LYS A 18 -19.77 0.56 4.16
CA LYS A 18 -20.93 -0.32 4.34
C LYS A 18 -20.73 -1.58 3.53
N THR A 19 -21.28 -2.69 4.01
CA THR A 19 -21.34 -3.91 3.22
C THR A 19 -22.31 -3.73 2.06
N GLY A 20 -21.91 -4.19 0.88
CA GLY A 20 -22.74 -4.24 -0.32
C GLY A 20 -23.92 -5.20 -0.19
N ALA A 21 -24.87 -5.08 -1.12
CA ALA A 21 -26.09 -5.90 -1.11
C ALA A 21 -25.82 -7.40 -1.32
N ASP A 22 -24.69 -7.76 -1.92
CA ASP A 22 -24.24 -9.13 -2.09
C ASP A 22 -23.70 -9.76 -0.80
N GLY A 23 -23.52 -8.96 0.26
CA GLY A 23 -22.92 -9.39 1.52
C GLY A 23 -21.43 -9.74 1.41
N LYS A 24 -20.78 -9.52 0.27
CA LYS A 24 -19.40 -9.97 -0.03
C LYS A 24 -18.47 -8.83 -0.45
N THR A 25 -19.02 -7.69 -0.85
CA THR A 25 -18.25 -6.51 -1.28
C THR A 25 -18.57 -5.29 -0.42
N LEU A 26 -17.86 -4.18 -0.65
CA LEU A 26 -18.20 -2.88 -0.10
C LEU A 26 -19.23 -2.17 -0.99
N ASP A 27 -20.17 -1.46 -0.38
CA ASP A 27 -21.05 -0.55 -1.10
C ASP A 27 -20.22 0.64 -1.62
N PRO A 28 -20.12 0.85 -2.95
CA PRO A 28 -19.31 1.93 -3.51
C PRO A 28 -19.92 3.32 -3.29
N ASN A 29 -21.20 3.41 -2.88
CA ASN A 29 -21.90 4.69 -2.74
C ASN A 29 -21.33 5.52 -1.57
N GLY A 30 -20.85 6.72 -1.88
CA GLY A 30 -20.27 7.63 -0.90
C GLY A 30 -18.85 7.27 -0.46
N VAL A 31 -18.21 6.31 -1.15
CA VAL A 31 -16.80 5.97 -0.91
C VAL A 31 -15.91 6.93 -1.68
N THR A 32 -14.98 7.55 -0.97
CA THR A 32 -13.86 8.25 -1.60
C THR A 32 -12.70 7.28 -1.76
N TRP A 33 -12.13 7.24 -2.96
CA TRP A 33 -11.05 6.32 -3.30
C TRP A 33 -9.73 7.06 -3.37
N ILE A 34 -8.71 6.54 -2.70
CA ILE A 34 -7.38 7.15 -2.59
C ILE A 34 -6.29 6.15 -2.99
N MET A 35 -5.07 6.65 -3.13
CA MET A 35 -3.89 5.78 -3.12
C MET A 35 -3.76 5.18 -1.72
N ASN A 36 -3.45 3.90 -1.61
CA ASN A 36 -3.15 3.31 -0.32
C ASN A 36 -2.02 4.10 0.38
N PRO A 37 -2.19 4.54 1.63
CA PRO A 37 -1.21 5.40 2.29
C PRO A 37 0.20 4.81 2.34
N TYR A 38 0.35 3.49 2.49
CA TYR A 38 1.67 2.85 2.48
C TYR A 38 2.36 2.90 1.11
N ASP A 39 1.58 2.95 0.03
CA ASP A 39 2.10 3.02 -1.34
C ASP A 39 2.60 4.44 -1.66
N GLU A 40 2.10 5.47 -0.96
CA GLU A 40 2.62 6.84 -1.09
C GLU A 40 4.07 6.93 -0.61
N PHE A 41 4.42 6.26 0.50
CA PHE A 41 5.81 6.17 0.97
C PHE A 41 6.69 5.40 -0.01
N ALA A 42 6.14 4.35 -0.62
CA ALA A 42 6.84 3.55 -1.63
C ALA A 42 7.14 4.38 -2.89
N LEU A 43 6.17 5.15 -3.36
CA LEU A 43 6.31 6.06 -4.50
C LEU A 43 7.33 7.17 -4.21
N GLU A 44 7.22 7.83 -3.06
CA GLU A 44 8.16 8.86 -2.64
C GLU A 44 9.59 8.33 -2.58
N GLN A 45 9.78 7.11 -2.05
CA GLN A 45 11.12 6.52 -1.97
C GLN A 45 11.71 6.28 -3.36
N ALA A 46 10.91 5.74 -4.29
CA ALA A 46 11.36 5.54 -5.67
C ALA A 46 11.77 6.86 -6.34
N LEU A 47 11.03 7.95 -6.08
CA LEU A 47 11.37 9.28 -6.58
C LEU A 47 12.66 9.82 -5.96
N ARG A 48 12.85 9.68 -4.64
CA ARG A 48 14.09 10.08 -3.96
C ARG A 48 15.31 9.33 -4.50
N VAL A 49 15.17 8.02 -4.74
CA VAL A 49 16.24 7.20 -5.35
C VAL A 49 16.58 7.72 -6.75
N LYS A 50 15.57 8.00 -7.57
CA LYS A 50 15.77 8.56 -8.92
C LYS A 50 16.44 9.94 -8.85
N GLU A 51 16.02 10.81 -7.94
CA GLU A 51 16.56 12.16 -7.76
C GLU A 51 18.03 12.13 -7.31
N ALA A 52 18.35 11.28 -6.33
CA ALA A 52 19.72 11.10 -5.84
C ALA A 52 20.67 10.57 -6.91
N ALA A 53 20.18 9.67 -7.79
CA ALA A 53 20.95 9.15 -8.91
C ALA A 53 21.05 10.14 -10.10
N GLY A 54 20.20 11.18 -10.15
CA GLY A 54 20.10 12.13 -11.27
C GLY A 54 19.54 11.55 -12.57
N ALA A 55 19.29 10.24 -12.63
CA ALA A 55 18.76 9.54 -13.79
C ALA A 55 18.02 8.27 -13.37
N GLY A 56 17.08 7.83 -14.21
CA GLY A 56 16.27 6.63 -13.96
C GLY A 56 14.82 6.85 -14.36
N GLU A 57 14.04 5.79 -14.20
CA GLU A 57 12.63 5.76 -14.56
C GLU A 57 11.84 5.14 -13.41
N VAL A 58 10.73 5.76 -13.05
CA VAL A 58 9.75 5.26 -12.06
C VAL A 58 8.45 4.96 -12.79
N VAL A 59 8.07 3.69 -12.80
CA VAL A 59 6.83 3.19 -13.40
C VAL A 59 5.84 2.88 -12.30
N ALA A 60 4.69 3.56 -12.31
CA ALA A 60 3.58 3.23 -11.42
C ALA A 60 2.76 2.07 -12.03
N LEU A 61 2.52 1.01 -11.28
CA LEU A 61 1.77 -0.17 -11.72
C LEU A 61 0.60 -0.39 -10.79
N SER A 62 -0.60 -0.61 -11.33
CA SER A 62 -1.77 -0.94 -10.51
C SER A 62 -2.70 -1.89 -11.24
N MET A 63 -3.39 -2.74 -10.48
CA MET A 63 -4.38 -3.67 -10.98
C MET A 63 -5.76 -3.36 -10.39
N GLY A 64 -6.80 -3.41 -11.22
CA GLY A 64 -8.19 -3.29 -10.79
C GLY A 64 -9.09 -2.73 -11.89
N GLY A 65 -10.30 -2.33 -11.50
CA GLY A 65 -11.27 -1.78 -12.44
C GLY A 65 -10.89 -0.40 -13.00
N ALA A 66 -11.75 0.18 -13.83
CA ALA A 66 -11.49 1.47 -14.50
C ALA A 66 -11.18 2.63 -13.54
N GLY A 67 -11.69 2.60 -12.30
CA GLY A 67 -11.45 3.62 -11.28
C GLY A 67 -9.97 3.81 -10.93
N VAL A 68 -9.15 2.77 -11.06
CA VAL A 68 -7.72 2.75 -10.73
C VAL A 68 -6.92 3.74 -11.57
N GLN A 69 -7.38 4.08 -12.78
CA GLN A 69 -6.71 5.08 -13.62
C GLN A 69 -6.56 6.42 -12.90
N THR A 70 -7.52 6.80 -12.04
CA THR A 70 -7.43 8.06 -11.29
C THR A 70 -6.27 8.05 -10.30
N THR A 71 -6.07 6.94 -9.58
CA THR A 71 -4.94 6.73 -8.66
C THR A 71 -3.60 6.70 -9.40
N LEU A 72 -3.53 6.04 -10.57
CA LEU A 72 -2.34 6.07 -11.42
C LEU A 72 -2.03 7.47 -11.94
N ARG A 73 -3.04 8.24 -12.32
CA ARG A 73 -2.86 9.66 -12.71
C ARG A 73 -2.36 10.51 -11.55
N ASN A 74 -2.77 10.22 -10.32
CA ASN A 74 -2.20 10.87 -9.14
C ASN A 74 -0.70 10.53 -8.98
N ALA A 75 -0.30 9.26 -9.10
CA ALA A 75 1.11 8.88 -9.06
C ALA A 75 1.95 9.59 -10.14
N LEU A 76 1.41 9.70 -11.36
CA LEU A 76 2.01 10.48 -12.46
C LEU A 76 2.15 11.97 -12.13
N ALA A 77 1.19 12.54 -11.41
CA ALA A 77 1.20 13.95 -10.99
C ALA A 77 2.21 14.22 -9.88
N ILE A 78 2.41 13.26 -8.97
CA ILE A 78 3.40 13.30 -7.89
C ILE A 78 4.82 13.22 -8.46
N GLY A 79 5.06 12.33 -9.43
CA GLY A 79 6.39 12.25 -10.04
C GLY A 79 6.68 11.05 -10.94
N ALA A 80 5.86 10.00 -10.95
CA ALA A 80 6.09 8.82 -11.78
C ALA A 80 6.19 9.18 -13.27
N ASP A 81 7.06 8.51 -14.02
CA ASP A 81 7.34 8.82 -15.43
C ASP A 81 6.25 8.31 -16.36
N ARG A 82 5.83 7.07 -16.13
CA ARG A 82 4.70 6.42 -16.83
C ARG A 82 3.94 5.51 -15.88
N ALA A 83 2.75 5.12 -16.31
CA ALA A 83 1.85 4.26 -15.56
C ALA A 83 1.41 3.05 -16.39
N ILE A 84 1.15 1.94 -15.71
CA ILE A 84 0.57 0.73 -16.27
C ILE A 84 -0.66 0.36 -15.45
N HIS A 85 -1.78 0.24 -16.13
CA HIS A 85 -3.05 -0.24 -15.56
C HIS A 85 -3.30 -1.66 -16.06
N LEU A 86 -3.20 -2.62 -15.15
CA LEU A 86 -3.67 -3.98 -15.36
C LEU A 86 -5.18 -4.01 -15.09
N ARG A 87 -5.97 -3.87 -16.15
CA ARG A 87 -7.41 -3.83 -16.05
C ARG A 87 -7.97 -5.21 -15.70
N LEU A 88 -8.66 -5.26 -14.57
CA LEU A 88 -9.40 -6.42 -14.13
C LEU A 88 -10.87 -6.03 -14.01
N ASP A 89 -11.68 -6.50 -14.95
CA ASP A 89 -13.14 -6.41 -14.86
C ASP A 89 -13.63 -7.70 -14.18
N GLY A 90 -14.29 -7.59 -13.01
CA GLY A 90 -14.78 -8.77 -12.29
C GLY A 90 -14.75 -8.64 -10.76
N PRO A 91 -14.83 -9.77 -10.04
CA PRO A 91 -14.76 -9.79 -8.59
C PRO A 91 -13.38 -9.33 -8.10
N GLN A 92 -13.33 -8.94 -6.83
CA GLN A 92 -12.07 -8.61 -6.17
C GLN A 92 -11.14 -9.84 -6.16
N PRO A 93 -9.90 -9.72 -6.65
CA PRO A 93 -8.95 -10.82 -6.68
C PRO A 93 -8.36 -11.08 -5.29
N ASP A 94 -7.93 -12.31 -5.04
CA ASP A 94 -7.13 -12.63 -3.86
C ASP A 94 -5.66 -12.14 -3.99
N SER A 95 -4.91 -12.14 -2.88
CA SER A 95 -3.51 -11.67 -2.87
C SER A 95 -2.59 -12.42 -3.84
N LEU A 96 -2.82 -13.72 -4.07
CA LEU A 96 -1.99 -14.51 -4.98
C LEU A 96 -2.30 -14.16 -6.44
N GLN A 97 -3.57 -13.96 -6.77
CA GLN A 97 -4.00 -13.47 -8.08
C GLN A 97 -3.39 -12.10 -8.39
N VAL A 98 -3.38 -11.18 -7.42
CA VAL A 98 -2.71 -9.88 -7.54
C VAL A 98 -1.21 -10.08 -7.77
N ALA A 99 -0.54 -10.86 -6.94
CA ALA A 99 0.91 -11.09 -7.05
C ALA A 99 1.31 -11.71 -8.40
N ARG A 100 0.52 -12.66 -8.93
CA ARG A 100 0.76 -13.28 -10.24
C ARG A 100 0.62 -12.30 -11.39
N ALA A 101 -0.44 -11.48 -11.39
CA ALA A 101 -0.64 -10.48 -12.42
C ALA A 101 0.48 -9.42 -12.41
N LEU A 102 0.88 -8.96 -11.22
CA LEU A 102 2.00 -8.03 -11.08
C LEU A 102 3.34 -8.67 -11.51
N ALA A 103 3.60 -9.92 -11.13
CA ALA A 103 4.82 -10.63 -11.49
C ALA A 103 4.95 -10.80 -13.01
N ALA A 104 3.85 -11.19 -13.68
CA ALA A 104 3.81 -11.35 -15.13
C ALA A 104 4.15 -10.03 -15.87
N GLU A 105 3.72 -8.89 -15.31
CA GLU A 105 4.03 -7.58 -15.86
C GLU A 105 5.46 -7.11 -15.53
N ILE A 106 5.95 -7.38 -14.32
CA ILE A 106 7.25 -6.89 -13.84
C ILE A 106 8.43 -7.67 -14.41
N ALA A 107 8.30 -9.00 -14.55
CA ALA A 107 9.37 -9.87 -15.05
C ALA A 107 10.00 -9.39 -16.38
N PRO A 108 9.24 -9.03 -17.43
CA PRO A 108 9.84 -8.55 -18.68
C PRO A 108 10.43 -7.13 -18.60
N LEU A 109 10.09 -6.35 -17.57
CA LEU A 109 10.59 -4.98 -17.42
C LEU A 109 12.04 -4.92 -16.95
N ASN A 110 12.57 -6.00 -16.34
CA ASN A 110 13.91 -6.04 -15.75
C ASN A 110 14.16 -4.87 -14.77
N ALA A 111 13.16 -4.58 -13.93
CA ALA A 111 13.27 -3.54 -12.92
C ALA A 111 14.34 -3.90 -11.88
N SER A 112 15.19 -2.92 -11.52
CA SER A 112 16.22 -3.13 -10.50
C SER A 112 15.64 -3.03 -9.08
N ILE A 113 14.54 -2.29 -8.92
CA ILE A 113 13.85 -2.17 -7.64
C ILE A 113 12.34 -2.24 -7.86
N VAL A 114 11.66 -3.04 -7.05
CA VAL A 114 10.19 -3.08 -6.98
C VAL A 114 9.75 -2.62 -5.60
N TRP A 115 8.85 -1.65 -5.59
CA TRP A 115 8.31 -1.01 -4.39
C TRP A 115 6.84 -1.32 -4.22
N LEU A 116 6.43 -1.64 -2.99
CA LEU A 116 5.03 -1.77 -2.56
C LEU A 116 4.87 -1.06 -1.21
N GLY A 117 3.65 -0.73 -0.79
CA GLY A 117 3.37 -0.52 0.63
C GLY A 117 3.44 -1.84 1.41
N LYS A 118 3.68 -1.79 2.72
CA LYS A 118 3.72 -3.01 3.57
C LYS A 118 2.41 -3.78 3.56
N GLN A 119 1.28 -3.08 3.51
CA GLN A 119 -0.07 -3.63 3.48
C GLN A 119 -1.01 -2.61 2.84
N ALA A 120 -2.16 -3.09 2.39
CA ALA A 120 -3.25 -2.22 1.99
C ALA A 120 -4.27 -2.12 3.14
N VAL A 121 -4.77 -0.91 3.38
CA VAL A 121 -5.66 -0.61 4.53
C VAL A 121 -7.09 -1.17 4.40
N ASP A 122 -7.44 -1.75 3.26
CA ASP A 122 -8.75 -2.33 2.99
C ASP A 122 -8.81 -3.84 3.31
N ASP A 123 -7.77 -4.60 2.96
CA ASP A 123 -7.68 -6.05 3.22
C ASP A 123 -6.75 -6.42 4.39
N ASP A 124 -5.84 -5.52 4.77
CA ASP A 124 -4.84 -5.67 5.85
C ASP A 124 -4.04 -6.99 5.79
N GLN A 125 -3.80 -7.54 4.60
CA GLN A 125 -3.19 -8.88 4.48
C GLN A 125 -1.66 -8.89 4.54
N ALA A 126 -1.00 -7.81 4.09
CA ALA A 126 0.46 -7.70 4.01
C ALA A 126 1.15 -8.84 3.20
N GLN A 127 0.47 -9.43 2.21
CA GLN A 127 0.90 -10.65 1.52
C GLN A 127 1.51 -10.43 0.13
N VAL A 128 0.98 -9.46 -0.64
CA VAL A 128 1.32 -9.30 -2.07
C VAL A 128 2.81 -9.07 -2.31
N GLY A 129 3.48 -8.26 -1.46
CA GLY A 129 4.91 -7.94 -1.62
C GLY A 129 5.82 -9.17 -1.57
N PRO A 130 5.81 -9.95 -0.47
CA PRO A 130 6.55 -11.21 -0.37
C PRO A 130 6.19 -12.23 -1.45
N MET A 131 4.90 -12.39 -1.77
CA MET A 131 4.46 -13.31 -2.83
C MET A 131 5.03 -12.91 -4.20
N LEU A 132 4.98 -11.61 -4.53
CA LEU A 132 5.53 -11.08 -5.77
C LEU A 132 7.04 -11.34 -5.86
N ALA A 133 7.78 -11.09 -4.77
CA ALA A 133 9.22 -11.30 -4.72
C ALA A 133 9.61 -12.76 -5.00
N GLU A 134 8.90 -13.71 -4.40
CA GLU A 134 9.08 -15.14 -4.66
C GLU A 134 8.79 -15.47 -6.13
N LEU A 135 7.69 -14.96 -6.69
CA LEU A 135 7.28 -15.23 -8.07
C LEU A 135 8.27 -14.71 -9.12
N ILE A 136 8.98 -13.61 -8.83
CA ILE A 136 10.00 -13.05 -9.73
C ILE A 136 11.44 -13.48 -9.37
N GLY A 137 11.61 -14.31 -8.33
CA GLY A 137 12.91 -14.82 -7.89
C GLY A 137 13.85 -13.75 -7.33
N ALA A 138 13.30 -12.73 -6.64
CA ALA A 138 14.06 -11.62 -6.08
C ALA A 138 14.06 -11.63 -4.54
N PRO A 139 15.16 -11.20 -3.88
CA PRO A 139 15.16 -10.92 -2.45
C PRO A 139 14.06 -9.93 -2.05
N CYS A 140 13.50 -10.11 -0.85
CA CYS A 140 12.47 -9.25 -0.29
C CYS A 140 12.88 -8.70 1.07
N VAL A 141 12.74 -7.39 1.27
CA VAL A 141 12.84 -6.77 2.60
C VAL A 141 11.52 -6.07 2.91
N THR A 142 10.82 -6.54 3.95
CA THR A 142 9.52 -6.02 4.35
C THR A 142 9.63 -4.96 5.45
N VAL A 143 8.57 -4.17 5.62
CA VAL A 143 8.42 -3.16 6.68
C VAL A 143 9.61 -2.17 6.74
N VAL A 144 9.99 -1.66 5.58
CA VAL A 144 11.15 -0.78 5.41
C VAL A 144 10.88 0.61 5.98
N ALA A 145 11.72 1.03 6.93
CA ALA A 145 11.66 2.34 7.59
C ALA A 145 12.88 3.23 7.30
N LYS A 146 13.96 2.68 6.74
CA LYS A 146 15.07 3.47 6.18
C LYS A 146 15.68 2.75 4.98
N PHE A 147 16.13 3.51 3.99
CA PHE A 147 16.72 2.96 2.77
C PHE A 147 17.86 3.84 2.26
N GLU A 148 19.01 3.21 2.04
CA GLU A 148 20.21 3.84 1.47
C GLU A 148 20.74 2.95 0.34
N LEU A 149 20.95 3.54 -0.85
CA LEU A 149 21.44 2.81 -2.03
C LEU A 149 22.89 3.23 -2.34
N ALA A 150 23.78 2.25 -2.46
CA ALA A 150 25.16 2.43 -2.87
C ALA A 150 25.52 1.45 -4.01
N GLY A 151 25.49 1.96 -5.25
CA GLY A 151 25.71 1.13 -6.43
C GLY A 151 24.60 0.09 -6.60
N GLU A 152 24.97 -1.19 -6.53
CA GLU A 152 24.05 -2.33 -6.66
C GLU A 152 23.58 -2.89 -5.31
N LYS A 153 24.00 -2.29 -4.20
CA LYS A 153 23.64 -2.73 -2.85
C LYS A 153 22.78 -1.69 -2.15
N ALA A 154 21.73 -2.15 -1.50
CA ALA A 154 20.90 -1.34 -0.61
C ALA A 154 21.14 -1.75 0.85
N MET A 155 21.39 -0.76 1.70
CA MET A 155 21.35 -0.91 3.16
C MET A 155 19.98 -0.44 3.64
N VAL A 156 19.27 -1.33 4.31
CA VAL A 156 17.86 -1.17 4.61
C VAL A 156 17.61 -1.43 6.09
N GLU A 157 16.88 -0.53 6.74
CA GLU A 157 16.44 -0.68 8.11
C GLU A 157 14.96 -1.04 8.09
N ARG A 158 14.59 -2.18 8.66
CA ARG A 158 13.19 -2.62 8.79
C ARG A 158 12.75 -2.66 10.24
N GLU A 159 11.49 -2.34 10.46
CA GLU A 159 10.87 -2.45 11.78
C GLU A 159 10.57 -3.91 12.10
N ILE A 160 10.86 -4.30 13.35
CA ILE A 160 10.54 -5.60 13.93
C ILE A 160 9.92 -5.38 15.32
N GLU A 161 9.36 -6.42 15.91
CA GLU A 161 8.87 -6.33 17.28
C GLU A 161 10.02 -6.00 18.23
N GLY A 162 9.89 -4.87 18.95
CA GLY A 162 10.87 -4.44 19.95
C GLY A 162 12.13 -3.76 19.42
N GLY A 163 12.23 -3.47 18.12
CA GLY A 163 13.39 -2.75 17.58
C GLY A 163 13.47 -2.71 16.06
N ARG A 164 14.69 -2.60 15.56
CA ARG A 164 14.98 -2.49 14.12
C ARG A 164 16.08 -3.44 13.70
N GLU A 165 15.97 -3.95 12.49
CA GLU A 165 16.96 -4.82 11.85
C GLU A 165 17.57 -4.08 10.65
N VAL A 166 18.91 -4.11 10.54
CA VAL A 166 19.63 -3.55 9.39
C VAL A 166 20.11 -4.69 8.50
N VAL A 167 19.70 -4.67 7.24
CA VAL A 167 20.03 -5.69 6.24
C VAL A 167 20.71 -5.05 5.03
N GLU A 168 21.71 -5.74 4.48
CA GLU A 168 22.28 -5.42 3.18
C GLU A 168 21.70 -6.38 2.13
N VAL A 169 21.23 -5.83 1.01
CA VAL A 169 20.67 -6.62 -0.09
C VAL A 169 21.23 -6.15 -1.43
N THR A 170 21.56 -7.10 -2.31
CA THR A 170 21.98 -6.83 -3.69
C THR A 170 20.76 -6.74 -4.60
N LEU A 171 20.73 -5.76 -5.50
CA LEU A 171 19.69 -5.61 -6.50
C LEU A 171 19.81 -6.67 -7.62
N PRO A 172 18.69 -7.09 -8.25
CA PRO A 172 17.33 -6.60 -8.07
C PRO A 172 16.67 -7.09 -6.78
N ALA A 173 15.82 -6.26 -6.16
CA ALA A 173 15.14 -6.60 -4.92
C ALA A 173 13.75 -5.95 -4.80
N VAL A 174 12.90 -6.54 -3.97
CA VAL A 174 11.55 -6.06 -3.63
C VAL A 174 11.55 -5.47 -2.22
N PHE A 175 10.92 -4.32 -2.06
CA PHE A 175 10.81 -3.62 -0.79
C PHE A 175 9.37 -3.24 -0.49
N THR A 176 8.95 -3.40 0.77
CA THR A 176 7.63 -2.94 1.21
C THR A 176 7.77 -1.79 2.22
N ALA A 177 7.28 -0.60 1.88
CA ALA A 177 7.46 0.62 2.68
C ALA A 177 6.52 0.66 3.90
N ASP A 178 7.07 1.09 5.05
CA ASP A 178 6.29 1.41 6.25
C ASP A 178 6.17 2.92 6.47
N LYS A 179 5.21 3.31 7.31
CA LYS A 179 5.03 4.67 7.81
C LYS A 179 6.31 5.10 8.55
N GLY A 180 7.01 6.10 7.99
CA GLY A 180 8.27 6.60 8.54
C GLY A 180 9.48 6.46 7.62
N LEU A 181 9.36 5.74 6.50
CA LEU A 181 10.42 5.69 5.48
C LEU A 181 10.78 7.07 4.94
N ASN A 182 9.78 7.92 4.76
CA ASN A 182 9.91 9.27 4.23
C ASN A 182 8.65 10.09 4.54
N GLU A 183 8.60 11.31 4.00
CA GLU A 183 7.41 12.15 3.96
C GLU A 183 6.98 12.29 2.50
N PRO A 184 5.84 11.68 2.09
CA PRO A 184 5.35 11.76 0.71
C PRO A 184 5.06 13.19 0.28
N ARG A 185 5.54 13.57 -0.89
CA ARG A 185 5.25 14.90 -1.45
C ARG A 185 3.87 14.98 -2.07
N TYR A 186 3.29 16.17 -2.06
CA TYR A 186 2.06 16.46 -2.80
C TYR A 186 2.34 16.74 -4.28
N ALA A 187 1.37 16.39 -5.14
CA ALA A 187 1.41 16.77 -6.54
C ALA A 187 1.32 18.30 -6.70
N SER A 188 2.24 18.88 -7.46
CA SER A 188 2.17 20.30 -7.83
C SER A 188 1.12 20.52 -8.93
N LEU A 189 0.57 21.74 -9.05
CA LEU A 189 -0.34 22.11 -10.15
C LEU A 189 0.27 21.81 -11.53
N LYS A 190 1.56 22.09 -11.70
CA LYS A 190 2.31 21.75 -12.92
C LYS A 190 2.37 20.24 -13.14
N GLY A 191 2.59 19.47 -12.08
CA GLY A 191 2.56 18.00 -12.09
C GLY A 191 1.21 17.45 -12.54
N ILE A 192 0.11 17.95 -11.97
CA ILE A 192 -1.26 17.56 -12.32
C ILE A 192 -1.56 17.83 -13.80
N MET A 193 -1.11 18.98 -14.33
CA MET A 193 -1.28 19.29 -15.76
C MET A 193 -0.43 18.38 -16.66
N ALA A 194 0.81 18.10 -16.27
CA ALA A 194 1.71 17.23 -17.02
C ALA A 194 1.25 15.77 -17.00
N ALA A 195 0.67 15.29 -15.89
CA ALA A 195 0.20 13.92 -15.71
C ALA A 195 -0.82 13.48 -16.76
N LYS A 196 -1.65 14.39 -17.27
CA LYS A 196 -2.60 14.11 -18.36
C LYS A 196 -1.92 13.70 -19.67
N LYS A 197 -0.69 14.16 -19.89
CA LYS A 197 0.10 13.88 -21.10
C LYS A 197 1.09 12.72 -20.92
N LYS A 198 1.41 12.36 -19.67
CA LYS A 198 2.30 11.23 -19.39
C LYS A 198 1.68 9.90 -19.86
N PRO A 199 2.48 8.94 -20.32
CA PRO A 199 1.98 7.64 -20.79
C PRO A 199 1.27 6.88 -19.67
N LEU A 200 0.08 6.37 -19.97
CA LEU A 200 -0.64 5.40 -19.16
C LEU A 200 -1.07 4.29 -20.11
N GLU A 201 -0.45 3.13 -19.98
CA GLU A 201 -0.77 1.93 -20.75
C GLU A 201 -1.85 1.13 -20.01
N GLU A 202 -2.98 0.87 -20.65
CA GLU A 202 -4.00 -0.06 -20.14
C GLU A 202 -3.86 -1.39 -20.88
N LYS A 203 -3.84 -2.50 -20.12
CA LYS A 203 -3.85 -3.87 -20.66
C LYS A 203 -4.64 -4.80 -19.75
N PRO A 204 -5.19 -5.91 -20.26
CA PRO A 204 -5.92 -6.86 -19.42
C PRO A 204 -4.99 -7.52 -18.38
N ALA A 205 -5.48 -7.66 -17.15
CA ALA A 205 -4.81 -8.43 -16.11
C ALA A 205 -4.90 -9.94 -16.39
N VAL A 206 -3.86 -10.69 -16.01
CA VAL A 206 -3.82 -12.17 -16.11
C VAL A 206 -3.57 -12.78 -14.72
N PRO A 207 -4.56 -12.76 -13.81
CA PRO A 207 -4.39 -13.19 -12.42
C PRO A 207 -4.28 -14.71 -12.23
N GLY A 208 -4.77 -15.51 -13.19
CA GLY A 208 -4.99 -16.94 -13.01
C GLY A 208 -6.21 -17.26 -12.15
N ASP A 209 -6.36 -18.53 -11.78
CA ASP A 209 -7.52 -19.03 -11.05
C ASP A 209 -7.58 -18.52 -9.59
N PRO A 210 -8.78 -18.22 -9.06
CA PRO A 210 -8.95 -17.82 -7.67
C PRO A 210 -8.68 -18.98 -6.73
N ASN A 211 -8.06 -18.69 -5.58
CA ASN A 211 -7.78 -19.67 -4.52
C ASN A 211 -8.62 -19.41 -3.27
N LEU A 212 -9.21 -18.22 -3.15
CA LEU A 212 -10.04 -17.81 -2.02
C LEU A 212 -11.38 -17.23 -2.50
N GLU A 213 -12.42 -17.42 -1.69
CA GLU A 213 -13.72 -16.80 -1.88
C GLU A 213 -14.19 -16.15 -0.57
N ILE A 214 -14.63 -14.90 -0.65
CA ILE A 214 -15.34 -14.24 0.45
C ILE A 214 -16.79 -14.75 0.46
N LEU A 215 -17.16 -15.44 1.53
CA LEU A 215 -18.54 -15.95 1.70
C LEU A 215 -19.50 -14.88 2.20
N SER A 216 -19.04 -14.07 3.17
CA SER A 216 -19.80 -12.95 3.69
C SER A 216 -18.92 -11.95 4.45
N MET A 217 -19.40 -10.71 4.57
CA MET A 217 -18.83 -9.61 5.34
C MET A 217 -19.90 -9.07 6.28
N GLN A 218 -19.53 -8.81 7.53
CA GLN A 218 -20.40 -8.21 8.53
C GLN A 218 -19.62 -7.16 9.32
N LEU A 219 -20.29 -6.07 9.65
CA LEU A 219 -19.70 -5.08 10.56
C LEU A 219 -19.55 -5.71 11.96
N PRO A 220 -18.45 -5.39 12.68
CA PRO A 220 -18.33 -5.82 14.07
C PRO A 220 -19.49 -5.25 14.90
N PRO A 221 -19.87 -5.92 16.01
CA PRO A 221 -20.92 -5.44 16.88
C PRO A 221 -20.60 -4.02 17.38
N PRO A 222 -21.62 -3.16 17.56
CA PRO A 222 -21.40 -1.81 18.08
C PRO A 222 -20.75 -1.90 19.46
N ARG A 223 -19.76 -1.05 19.73
CA ARG A 223 -19.16 -0.94 21.06
C ARG A 223 -20.23 -0.50 22.06
N ALA A 224 -20.19 -1.08 23.27
CA ALA A 224 -20.98 -0.59 24.38
C ALA A 224 -20.64 0.88 24.67
N ALA A 225 -21.65 1.64 25.12
CA ALA A 225 -21.42 3.03 25.52
C ALA A 225 -20.35 3.08 26.62
N GLY A 226 -19.40 4.01 26.47
CA GLY A 226 -18.42 4.28 27.52
C GLY A 226 -19.10 4.83 28.78
N ARG A 227 -18.43 4.71 29.92
CA ARG A 227 -18.87 5.26 31.20
C ARG A 227 -18.08 6.53 31.52
N ILE A 228 -18.78 7.65 31.72
CA ILE A 228 -18.16 8.85 32.30
C ILE A 228 -18.12 8.66 33.81
N VAL A 229 -16.91 8.65 34.38
CA VAL A 229 -16.67 8.33 35.80
C VAL A 229 -16.70 9.59 36.69
N GLY A 230 -16.67 10.77 36.08
CA GLY A 230 -16.76 12.08 36.73
C GLY A 230 -16.06 13.15 35.88
N SER A 231 -15.92 14.36 36.44
CA SER A 231 -15.25 15.50 35.78
C SER A 231 -14.16 16.08 36.69
N GLY A 232 -13.00 16.38 36.12
CA GLY A 232 -11.89 16.98 36.84
C GLY A 232 -11.08 16.00 37.70
N VAL A 233 -10.23 16.53 38.57
CA VAL A 233 -9.23 15.76 39.35
C VAL A 233 -9.89 14.75 40.30
N GLU A 234 -11.07 15.08 40.82
CA GLU A 234 -11.80 14.21 41.76
C GLU A 234 -12.27 12.89 41.15
N ALA A 235 -12.34 12.78 39.83
CA ALA A 235 -12.72 11.54 39.13
C ALA A 235 -11.54 10.56 38.98
N VAL A 236 -10.30 11.01 39.20
CA VAL A 236 -9.09 10.21 38.97
C VAL A 236 -9.02 8.98 39.89
N PRO A 237 -9.28 9.06 41.21
CA PRO A 237 -9.23 7.88 42.07
C PRO A 237 -10.23 6.79 41.64
N GLU A 238 -11.46 7.18 41.30
CA GLU A 238 -12.48 6.23 40.85
C GLU A 238 -12.16 5.66 39.47
N LEU A 239 -11.60 6.47 38.56
CA LEU A 239 -11.13 5.97 37.26
C LEU A 239 -10.03 4.91 37.45
N VAL A 240 -9.04 5.17 38.31
CA VAL A 240 -7.97 4.20 38.61
C VAL A 240 -8.54 2.94 39.23
N ARG A 241 -9.49 3.08 40.17
CA ARG A 241 -10.18 1.93 40.78
C ARG A 241 -10.86 1.07 39.72
N ILE A 242 -11.67 1.66 38.84
CA ILE A 242 -12.36 0.95 37.75
C ILE A 242 -11.36 0.28 36.80
N LEU A 243 -10.30 0.99 36.40
CA LEU A 243 -9.31 0.44 35.46
C LEU A 243 -8.53 -0.74 36.05
N ARG A 244 -8.22 -0.72 37.35
CA ARG A 244 -7.48 -1.78 38.05
C ARG A 244 -8.37 -2.96 38.45
N GLU A 245 -9.52 -2.68 39.05
CA GLU A 245 -10.37 -3.71 39.67
C GLU A 245 -11.38 -4.31 38.68
N GLU A 246 -12.02 -3.47 37.87
CA GLU A 246 -13.12 -3.88 36.98
C GLU A 246 -12.59 -4.23 35.58
N ALA A 247 -11.88 -3.29 34.94
CA ALA A 247 -11.38 -3.47 33.57
C ALA A 247 -10.08 -4.28 33.49
N LYS A 248 -9.28 -4.29 34.58
CA LYS A 248 -7.99 -5.00 34.69
C LYS A 248 -7.00 -4.71 33.56
N VAL A 249 -6.89 -3.42 33.19
CA VAL A 249 -6.01 -2.95 32.11
C VAL A 249 -4.77 -2.21 32.63
N ILE A 250 -4.67 -2.01 33.95
CA ILE A 250 -3.52 -1.41 34.67
C ILE A 250 -3.29 -2.10 36.01
#